data_AF-A0A6B3E9P5-F1
#
_entry.id   AF-A0A6B3E9P5-F1
#
_cell.length_a   1.000
_cell.length_b   1.000
_cell.length_c   1.000
_cell.angle_alpha   90.00
_cell.angle_beta   90.00
_cell.angle_gamma   90.00
#
_symmetry.space_group_name_H-M   'P 1'
#
loop_
_entity.id
_entity.type
_entity.pdbx_description
1 polymer ?
#
loop_
_entity_poly.entity_id
_entity_poly.type
_entity_poly.pdbx_seq_one_letter_code
_entity_poly.pdbx_strand_id
1 'polypeptide(L)' 'MAKKRPQSKGKASTAFAGGEVPVVGAREPCPCGSGRRYKACHGRAAAQAATELVSRPFEGLPGEAD' A
#
# COMPACT_ATOMS: atom_id res chain seq x y z
N MET A 1 6.24 -4.09 -27.89
CA MET A 1 6.27 -5.33 -27.07
C MET A 1 6.44 -4.98 -25.59
N ALA A 2 5.38 -5.03 -24.77
CA ALA A 2 5.48 -4.79 -23.32
C ALA A 2 5.84 -6.08 -22.58
N LYS A 3 7.12 -6.23 -22.19
CA LYS A 3 7.56 -7.33 -21.32
C LYS A 3 7.02 -7.10 -19.89
N LYS A 4 6.01 -7.87 -19.49
CA LYS A 4 5.48 -7.85 -18.11
C LYS A 4 6.59 -8.27 -17.13
N ARG A 5 6.94 -7.37 -16.21
CA ARG A 5 7.91 -7.61 -15.12
C ARG A 5 7.40 -8.72 -14.17
N PRO A 6 8.19 -9.75 -13.86
CA PRO A 6 7.77 -10.84 -12.98
C PRO A 6 7.66 -10.35 -11.54
N GLN A 7 6.52 -10.61 -10.89
CA GLN A 7 6.36 -10.33 -9.46
C GLN A 7 7.10 -11.41 -8.65
N SER A 8 8.06 -10.94 -7.86
CA SER A 8 8.93 -11.73 -6.99
C SER A 8 8.14 -12.65 -6.04
N LYS A 9 8.55 -13.92 -6.04
CA LYS A 9 8.08 -15.05 -5.23
C LYS A 9 8.03 -14.73 -3.73
N GLY A 10 6.90 -15.08 -3.10
CA GLY A 10 6.70 -14.99 -1.65
C GLY A 10 7.43 -16.08 -0.88
N LYS A 11 7.84 -15.75 0.35
CA LYS A 11 8.19 -16.72 1.40
C LYS A 11 7.56 -16.32 2.73
N ALA A 12 7.00 -17.34 3.38
CA ALA A 12 6.67 -17.52 4.80
C ALA A 12 5.59 -16.61 5.43
N SER A 13 4.38 -17.17 5.42
CA SER A 13 3.24 -16.96 6.31
C SER A 13 3.57 -17.18 7.79
N THR A 14 3.15 -16.26 8.67
CA THR A 14 2.84 -16.58 10.07
C THR A 14 1.53 -15.92 10.53
N ALA A 15 0.64 -16.80 10.99
CA ALA A 15 -0.49 -16.67 11.91
C ALA A 15 -1.56 -15.56 11.73
N PHE A 16 -2.74 -16.02 11.33
CA PHE A 16 -4.03 -15.41 11.63
C PHE A 16 -4.35 -15.54 13.12
N ALA A 17 -4.64 -14.43 13.80
CA ALA A 17 -5.45 -14.39 15.02
C ALA A 17 -6.63 -13.44 14.75
N GLY A 18 -7.85 -13.96 14.92
CA GLY A 18 -9.12 -13.35 14.52
C GLY A 18 -9.59 -12.19 15.42
N GLY A 19 -8.75 -11.18 15.60
CA GLY A 19 -9.12 -9.94 16.30
C GLY A 19 -7.93 -9.00 16.26
N GLU A 20 -8.13 -7.81 15.70
CA GLU A 20 -7.09 -6.81 15.40
C GLU A 20 -6.02 -7.35 14.42
N VAL A 21 -6.10 -6.94 13.15
CA VAL A 21 -5.07 -7.32 12.17
C VAL A 21 -3.73 -6.73 12.65
N PRO A 22 -2.70 -7.55 12.94
CA PRO A 22 -1.44 -7.04 13.46
C PRO A 22 -0.88 -5.99 12.50
N VAL A 23 -0.25 -4.95 13.05
CA VAL A 23 0.37 -3.85 12.29
C VAL A 23 1.57 -4.40 11.52
N VAL A 24 1.30 -5.06 10.40
CA VAL A 24 2.29 -5.51 9.43
C VAL A 24 2.67 -4.33 8.53
N GLY A 25 3.93 -4.27 8.12
CA GLY A 25 4.41 -3.21 7.24
C GLY A 25 3.59 -3.15 5.95
N ALA A 26 3.36 -1.95 5.41
CA ALA A 26 2.54 -1.73 4.22
C ALA A 26 2.94 -2.58 2.99
N ARG A 27 4.20 -3.02 2.91
CA ARG A 27 4.75 -3.84 1.80
C ARG A 27 4.76 -5.35 2.08
N GLU A 28 4.51 -5.76 3.31
CA GLU A 28 4.50 -7.17 3.73
C GLU A 28 3.25 -7.91 3.22
N PRO A 29 3.28 -9.25 3.12
CA PRO A 29 2.09 -10.02 2.78
C PRO A 29 0.95 -9.76 3.78
N CYS A 30 -0.27 -9.67 3.29
CA CYS A 30 -1.45 -9.50 4.14
C CYS A 30 -1.63 -10.74 5.01
N PRO A 31 -1.79 -10.60 6.35
CA PRO A 31 -2.05 -11.72 7.23
C PRO A 31 -3.39 -12.38 6.93
N CYS A 32 -4.28 -11.72 6.19
CA CYS A 32 -5.56 -12.21 5.72
C CYS A 32 -5.51 -13.38 4.71
N GLY A 33 -4.34 -13.88 4.34
CA GLY A 33 -4.19 -15.04 3.44
C GLY A 33 -4.50 -14.75 1.96
N SER A 34 -4.77 -13.50 1.58
CA SER A 34 -5.13 -13.12 0.20
C SER A 34 -4.00 -13.22 -0.82
N GLY A 35 -2.76 -13.51 -0.39
CA GLY A 35 -1.55 -13.47 -1.24
C GLY A 35 -1.15 -12.07 -1.72
N ARG A 36 -1.87 -11.02 -1.31
CA ARG A 36 -1.61 -9.61 -1.67
C ARG A 36 -0.81 -8.92 -0.57
N ARG A 37 -0.12 -7.82 -0.91
CA ARG A 37 0.54 -6.95 0.09
C ARG A 37 -0.51 -6.26 0.99
N TYR A 38 -0.16 -5.97 2.24
CA TYR A 38 -1.07 -5.35 3.22
C TYR A 38 -1.73 -4.08 2.68
N LYS A 39 -0.95 -3.13 2.12
CA LYS A 39 -1.51 -1.89 1.54
C LYS A 39 -2.48 -2.07 0.38
N ALA A 40 -2.41 -3.22 -0.31
CA ALA A 40 -3.27 -3.54 -1.44
C ALA A 40 -4.55 -4.29 -1.00
N CYS A 41 -4.64 -4.66 0.27
CA CYS A 41 -5.74 -5.37 0.89
C CYS A 41 -6.28 -4.54 2.07
N HIS A 42 -5.97 -4.91 3.32
CA HIS A 42 -6.52 -4.25 4.52
C HIS A 42 -5.88 -2.88 4.84
N GLY A 43 -4.66 -2.62 4.36
CA GLY A 43 -3.99 -1.32 4.53
C GLY A 43 -4.39 -0.25 3.51
N ARG A 44 -5.50 -0.42 2.77
CA ARG A 44 -5.93 0.51 1.71
C ARG A 44 -6.34 1.87 2.25
N ALA A 45 -7.10 1.92 3.34
CA ALA A 45 -7.57 3.17 3.93
C ALA A 45 -6.39 4.06 4.36
N ALA A 46 -5.40 3.48 5.06
CA ALA A 46 -4.18 4.19 5.45
C ALA A 46 -3.35 4.66 4.24
N ALA A 47 -3.33 3.89 3.14
CA ALA A 47 -2.62 4.28 1.93
C ALA A 47 -3.34 5.41 1.16
N GLN A 48 -4.66 5.43 1.16
CA GLN A 48 -5.46 6.48 0.53
C GLN A 48 -5.38 7.81 1.30
N ALA A 49 -5.41 7.75 2.63
CA ALA A 49 -5.25 8.94 3.48
C ALA A 49 -3.97 9.74 3.15
N ALA A 50 -2.85 9.06 2.88
CA ALA A 50 -1.59 9.72 2.50
C ALA A 50 -1.65 10.42 1.12
N THR A 51 -2.55 10.00 0.23
CA THR A 51 -2.69 10.60 -1.11
C THR A 51 -3.57 11.85 -1.05
N GLU A 52 -4.60 11.85 -0.20
CA GLU A 52 -5.53 12.96 -0.05
C GLU A 52 -4.87 14.24 0.50
N LEU A 53 -3.87 14.10 1.38
CA LEU A 53 -3.12 15.26 1.88
C LEU A 53 -2.30 15.98 0.80
N VAL A 54 -2.07 15.37 -0.37
CA VAL A 54 -1.31 15.97 -1.47
C VAL A 54 -2.26 16.34 -2.60
N SER A 55 -3.24 17.19 -2.31
CA SER A 55 -4.14 17.68 -3.36
C SER A 55 -3.47 18.77 -4.20
N ARG A 56 -2.92 19.82 -3.58
CA ARG A 56 -2.28 20.94 -4.31
C ARG A 56 -1.11 21.54 -3.50
N PRO A 57 0.05 20.87 -3.47
CA PRO A 57 1.14 21.20 -2.57
C PRO A 57 1.76 22.61 -2.77
N PHE A 58 1.52 23.25 -3.92
CA PHE A 58 2.08 24.56 -4.25
C PHE A 58 1.02 25.59 -4.73
N GLU A 59 -0.27 25.33 -4.55
CA GLU A 59 -1.32 26.27 -4.97
C GLU A 59 -1.13 27.64 -4.30
N GLY A 60 -1.02 28.69 -5.12
CA GLY A 60 -0.88 30.08 -4.67
C GLY A 60 0.56 30.57 -4.43
N LEU A 61 1.58 29.76 -4.74
CA LEU A 61 2.98 30.20 -4.67
C LEU A 61 3.43 30.88 -5.98
N PRO A 62 4.31 31.90 -5.91
CA PRO A 62 4.73 32.72 -7.07
C PRO A 62 5.53 31.96 -8.14
N GLY A 63 5.76 30.65 -7.99
CA GLY A 63 6.52 29.79 -8.91
C GLY A 63 5.72 28.59 -9.44
N GLU A 64 4.39 28.66 -9.46
CA GLU A 64 3.53 27.64 -10.08
C GLU A 64 3.89 27.47 -11.57
N ALA A 65 4.22 26.23 -11.96
CA ALA A 65 4.25 25.80 -13.36
C ALA A 65 3.10 24.81 -13.56
N ASP A 66 2.27 25.06 -14.57
CA ASP A 66 1.10 24.24 -14.98
C ASP A 66 1.49 22.78 -15.29
#